data_AF-L9XHX7-F1
#
_entry.id   AF-L9XHX7-F1
#
_cell.length_a   1.000
_cell.length_b   1.000
_cell.length_c   1.000
_cell.angle_alpha   90.00
_cell.angle_beta   90.00
_cell.angle_gamma   90.00
#
_symmetry.space_group_name_H-M   'P 1'
#
loop_
_entity.id
_entity.type
_entity.pdbx_description
1 polymer ?
#
loop_
_entity_poly.entity_id
_entity_poly.type
_entity_poly.pdbx_seq_one_letter_code
_entity_poly.pdbx_strand_id
1 'polypeptide(L)'
;MSSNCPDSDVTDGAVLPNEQWSSVSRHVANSYVEANNALLAAMGFSPSAEAAGEGTGDEPRTKTTSTVDPPVTEVAFGDETWLMERSTDAYDDLGVGDYVRFSKPIEATDVSAFAQVSGDTNRLHLAETFAEATQFDGRIAHGTLVAGTISAALARFPGLTVYLSQDLEFQAPVEIGETVTATCEIVEALGDTRYRLHTTVENADETTVIDGEAVVVIDEAPSPGDDDADSSPD
;
A
#
# COMPACT_ATOMS: atom_id res chain seq x y z
N MET A 1 50.61 24.76 36.65
CA MET A 1 49.72 25.62 35.84
C MET A 1 50.37 25.72 34.47
N SER A 2 49.82 24.98 33.51
CA SER A 2 50.39 24.77 32.17
C SER A 2 50.25 25.99 31.28
N SER A 3 51.23 26.15 30.39
CA SER A 3 51.29 27.16 29.33
C SER A 3 51.24 26.46 27.95
N ASN A 4 50.69 27.20 26.99
CA ASN A 4 50.91 27.18 25.53
C ASN A 4 50.31 26.06 24.67
N CYS A 5 49.47 26.50 23.72
CA CYS A 5 49.29 25.94 22.38
C CYS A 5 50.52 26.22 21.50
N PRO A 6 50.72 25.43 20.43
CA PRO A 6 50.45 25.98 19.09
C PRO A 6 49.86 24.98 18.08
N ASP A 7 49.35 25.55 16.97
CA ASP A 7 48.82 24.90 15.75
C ASP A 7 49.87 24.17 14.89
N SER A 8 49.43 23.13 14.18
CA SER A 8 49.67 22.97 12.72
C SER A 8 48.93 21.76 12.13
N ASP A 9 48.31 22.00 10.97
CA ASP A 9 47.66 21.08 10.01
C ASP A 9 48.42 19.78 9.68
N VAL A 10 47.67 18.67 9.50
CA VAL A 10 47.78 17.74 8.36
C VAL A 10 46.41 17.08 8.09
N THR A 11 45.92 17.25 6.88
CA THR A 11 44.80 16.55 6.20
C THR A 11 45.13 15.10 5.85
N ASP A 12 44.21 14.14 6.03
CA ASP A 12 43.91 13.11 5.03
C ASP A 12 42.62 12.30 5.35
N GLY A 13 41.78 12.06 4.33
CA GLY A 13 40.98 10.83 4.24
C GLY A 13 39.57 10.75 4.84
N ALA A 14 38.70 11.75 4.68
CA ALA A 14 37.26 11.52 4.88
C ALA A 14 36.67 10.78 3.66
N VAL A 15 36.45 9.47 3.78
CA VAL A 15 35.60 8.71 2.85
C VAL A 15 34.15 9.08 3.13
N LEU A 16 33.48 9.67 2.16
CA LEU A 16 32.10 10.16 2.28
C LEU A 16 31.10 8.99 2.35
N PRO A 17 30.05 9.05 3.20
CA PRO A 17 29.03 8.00 3.37
C PRO A 17 28.17 7.68 2.13
N ASN A 18 28.34 8.43 1.03
CA ASN A 18 27.42 8.39 -0.11
C ASN A 18 27.63 7.20 -1.05
N GLU A 19 28.73 6.46 -0.95
CA GLU A 19 28.99 5.33 -1.86
C GLU A 19 28.21 4.06 -1.48
N GLN A 20 27.95 3.81 -0.19
CA GLN A 20 27.23 2.63 0.29
C GLN A 20 25.71 2.69 0.03
N TRP A 21 25.10 3.86 0.10
CA TRP A 21 23.67 4.04 -0.16
C TRP A 21 23.33 3.84 -1.65
N SER A 22 24.27 4.14 -2.54
CA SER A 22 24.08 3.96 -3.98
C SER A 22 24.22 2.51 -4.46
N SER A 23 24.91 1.64 -3.71
CA SER A 23 25.14 0.24 -4.11
C SER A 23 23.98 -0.68 -3.69
N VAL A 24 23.48 -0.50 -2.46
CA VAL A 24 22.32 -1.25 -1.93
C VAL A 24 21.06 -0.91 -2.73
N SER A 25 20.85 0.36 -3.03
CA SER A 25 19.70 0.82 -3.83
C SER A 25 19.73 0.27 -5.26
N ARG A 26 20.92 0.12 -5.88
CA ARG A 26 21.05 -0.50 -7.21
C ARG A 26 20.83 -2.01 -7.19
N HIS A 27 21.31 -2.72 -6.17
CA HIS A 27 21.14 -4.18 -6.11
C HIS A 27 19.68 -4.58 -5.88
N VAL A 28 18.95 -3.85 -5.02
CA VAL A 28 17.52 -4.11 -4.80
C VAL A 28 16.71 -3.79 -6.05
N ALA A 29 16.91 -2.63 -6.68
CA ALA A 29 16.20 -2.27 -7.92
C ALA A 29 16.49 -3.24 -9.07
N ASN A 30 17.75 -3.66 -9.26
CA ASN A 30 18.11 -4.63 -10.29
C ASN A 30 17.48 -6.00 -10.01
N SER A 31 17.39 -6.43 -8.74
CA SER A 31 16.80 -7.74 -8.40
C SER A 31 15.30 -7.82 -8.72
N TYR A 32 14.55 -6.74 -8.51
CA TYR A 32 13.12 -6.69 -8.85
C TYR A 32 12.89 -6.64 -10.38
N VAL A 33 13.72 -5.88 -11.10
CA VAL A 33 13.65 -5.82 -12.57
C VAL A 33 14.06 -7.16 -13.20
N GLU A 34 15.08 -7.83 -12.68
CA GLU A 34 15.51 -9.15 -13.14
C GLU A 34 14.47 -10.23 -12.82
N ALA A 35 13.87 -10.21 -11.63
CA ALA A 35 12.80 -11.14 -11.25
C ALA A 35 11.57 -10.98 -12.16
N ASN A 36 11.16 -9.73 -12.42
CA ASN A 36 10.03 -9.46 -13.33
C ASN A 36 10.37 -9.82 -14.78
N ASN A 37 11.57 -9.52 -15.27
CA ASN A 37 11.98 -9.88 -16.63
C ASN A 37 12.11 -11.38 -16.82
N ALA A 38 12.61 -12.12 -15.81
CA ALA A 38 12.69 -13.57 -15.85
C ALA A 38 11.28 -14.21 -15.86
N LEU A 39 10.35 -13.64 -15.08
CA LEU A 39 8.95 -14.08 -15.07
C LEU A 39 8.27 -13.84 -16.42
N LEU A 40 8.46 -12.65 -17.03
CA LEU A 40 7.93 -12.32 -18.34
C LEU A 40 8.51 -13.22 -19.45
N ALA A 41 9.82 -13.49 -19.42
CA ALA A 41 10.46 -14.39 -20.36
C ALA A 41 9.96 -15.84 -20.21
N ALA A 42 9.73 -16.31 -18.98
CA ALA A 42 9.15 -17.62 -18.70
C ALA A 42 7.69 -17.74 -19.20
N MET A 43 6.96 -16.62 -19.24
CA MET A 43 5.62 -16.49 -19.81
C MET A 43 5.61 -16.25 -21.32
N GLY A 44 6.78 -16.25 -21.98
CA GLY A 44 6.91 -16.09 -23.43
C GLY A 44 6.92 -14.64 -23.93
N PHE A 45 6.94 -13.66 -23.04
CA PHE A 45 7.07 -12.25 -23.39
C PHE A 45 8.55 -11.85 -23.39
N SER A 46 9.13 -11.70 -24.58
CA SER A 46 10.45 -11.08 -24.72
C SER A 46 10.29 -9.55 -24.78
N PRO A 47 11.15 -8.76 -24.13
CA PRO A 47 11.17 -7.32 -24.37
C PRO A 47 11.55 -7.06 -25.83
N SER A 48 10.69 -6.32 -26.53
CA SER A 48 10.86 -5.95 -27.93
C SER A 48 12.08 -5.05 -28.10
N ALA A 49 13.16 -5.58 -28.67
CA ALA A 49 14.23 -4.77 -29.23
C ALA A 49 13.76 -4.18 -30.56
N GLU A 50 13.69 -2.85 -30.67
CA GLU A 50 13.36 -2.19 -31.93
C GLU A 50 14.49 -2.30 -32.96
N ALA A 51 14.06 -2.60 -34.19
CA ALA A 51 14.62 -2.27 -35.50
C ALA A 51 15.89 -2.99 -36.00
N ALA A 52 15.66 -4.01 -36.85
CA ALA A 52 16.27 -4.10 -38.19
C ALA A 52 15.57 -5.15 -39.09
N GLY A 53 15.01 -4.70 -40.23
CA GLY A 53 15.16 -5.36 -41.53
C GLY A 53 14.21 -6.50 -41.97
N GLU A 54 13.21 -6.11 -42.78
CA GLU A 54 12.74 -6.74 -44.04
C GLU A 54 12.36 -8.23 -44.13
N GLY A 55 11.12 -8.49 -44.56
CA GLY A 55 10.71 -9.80 -45.12
C GLY A 55 9.21 -9.95 -45.35
N THR A 56 8.81 -9.85 -46.62
CA THR A 56 7.45 -9.99 -47.19
C THR A 56 6.78 -11.36 -46.97
N GLY A 57 5.46 -11.36 -46.74
CA GLY A 57 4.62 -12.57 -46.82
C GLY A 57 3.13 -12.29 -46.61
N ASP A 58 2.34 -12.47 -47.67
CA ASP A 58 0.89 -12.33 -47.79
C ASP A 58 0.17 -13.59 -47.27
N GLU A 59 -0.86 -13.45 -46.42
CA GLU A 59 -1.93 -14.47 -46.17
C GLU A 59 -3.15 -13.86 -45.42
N PRO A 60 -4.36 -14.46 -45.54
CA PRO A 60 -5.62 -13.71 -45.60
C PRO A 60 -6.36 -13.50 -44.26
N ARG A 61 -7.08 -12.38 -44.20
CA ARG A 61 -7.97 -11.93 -43.10
C ARG A 61 -9.07 -12.95 -42.79
N THR A 62 -8.98 -13.59 -41.63
CA THR A 62 -10.13 -14.24 -40.98
C THR A 62 -10.72 -13.30 -39.93
N LYS A 63 -12.01 -13.03 -40.08
CA LYS A 63 -12.81 -12.10 -39.27
C LYS A 63 -13.25 -12.82 -38.00
N THR A 64 -12.47 -12.69 -36.92
CA THR A 64 -12.83 -13.21 -35.59
C THR A 64 -13.49 -12.12 -34.76
N THR A 65 -14.71 -12.44 -34.35
CA THR A 65 -15.60 -11.85 -33.36
C THR A 65 -14.95 -10.88 -32.36
N SER A 66 -15.54 -9.69 -32.31
CA SER A 66 -15.36 -8.64 -31.30
C SER A 66 -15.48 -9.22 -29.90
N THR A 67 -14.36 -9.50 -29.25
CA THR A 67 -14.28 -9.67 -27.80
C THR A 67 -14.35 -8.29 -27.20
N VAL A 68 -15.39 -8.05 -26.40
CA VAL A 68 -15.49 -6.87 -25.55
C VAL A 68 -14.32 -6.92 -24.58
N ASP A 69 -13.42 -5.94 -24.65
CA ASP A 69 -12.33 -5.81 -23.69
C ASP A 69 -12.90 -5.68 -22.27
N PRO A 70 -12.33 -6.36 -21.25
CA PRO A 70 -12.77 -6.20 -19.88
C PRO A 70 -12.50 -4.76 -19.42
N PRO A 71 -13.43 -4.12 -18.68
CA PRO A 71 -13.22 -2.76 -18.23
C PRO A 71 -12.34 -2.75 -16.98
N VAL A 72 -11.36 -1.85 -17.01
CA VAL A 72 -10.50 -1.36 -15.93
C VAL A 72 -9.44 -2.34 -15.42
N THR A 73 -8.20 -1.94 -15.66
CA THR A 73 -6.93 -2.38 -15.07
C THR A 73 -7.12 -2.98 -13.67
N GLU A 74 -6.80 -4.27 -13.50
CA GLU A 74 -6.52 -4.83 -12.17
C GLU A 74 -5.61 -3.84 -11.46
N VAL A 75 -6.09 -3.27 -10.34
CA VAL A 75 -5.26 -2.41 -9.52
C VAL A 75 -4.06 -3.27 -9.14
N ALA A 76 -2.86 -2.90 -9.63
CA ALA A 76 -1.64 -3.56 -9.18
C ALA A 76 -1.70 -3.59 -7.65
N PHE A 77 -1.46 -4.75 -7.03
CA PHE A 77 -1.59 -5.00 -5.58
C PHE A 77 -2.98 -5.42 -5.05
N GLY A 78 -3.97 -5.73 -5.90
CA GLY A 78 -5.18 -6.44 -5.49
C GLY A 78 -4.94 -7.92 -5.15
N ASP A 79 -5.76 -8.49 -4.27
CA ASP A 79 -5.72 -9.91 -3.87
C ASP A 79 -7.16 -10.46 -3.78
N GLU A 80 -7.38 -11.68 -4.30
CA GLU A 80 -8.69 -12.32 -4.36
C GLU A 80 -9.24 -12.73 -2.98
N THR A 81 -8.38 -12.86 -1.98
CA THR A 81 -8.76 -13.21 -0.60
C THR A 81 -9.33 -12.02 0.17
N TRP A 82 -9.17 -10.81 -0.36
CA TRP A 82 -9.65 -9.61 0.30
C TRP A 82 -11.14 -9.44 0.11
N LEU A 83 -11.83 -9.13 1.19
CA LEU A 83 -13.26 -8.89 1.18
C LEU A 83 -13.55 -7.41 1.39
N MET A 84 -14.57 -6.93 0.70
CA MET A 84 -15.06 -5.56 0.84
C MET A 84 -16.58 -5.55 0.84
N GLU A 85 -17.14 -4.75 1.73
CA GLU A 85 -18.57 -4.45 1.82
C GLU A 85 -18.72 -2.94 2.00
N ARG A 86 -19.75 -2.33 1.42
CA ARG A 86 -20.12 -0.95 1.66
C ARG A 86 -21.63 -0.76 1.66
N SER A 87 -22.12 0.22 2.40
CA SER A 87 -23.56 0.51 2.50
C SER A 87 -24.15 1.17 1.25
N THR A 88 -23.32 1.92 0.50
CA THR A 88 -23.74 2.60 -0.73
C THR A 88 -22.63 2.58 -1.79
N ASP A 89 -23.04 2.48 -3.06
CA ASP A 89 -22.15 2.55 -4.22
C ASP A 89 -22.04 3.96 -4.82
N ALA A 90 -23.00 4.84 -4.51
CA ALA A 90 -23.12 6.15 -5.11
C ALA A 90 -22.62 7.25 -4.17
N TYR A 91 -21.78 8.14 -4.70
CA TYR A 91 -21.25 9.29 -3.96
C TYR A 91 -22.38 10.20 -3.44
N ASP A 92 -23.40 10.46 -4.26
CA ASP A 92 -24.52 11.35 -3.91
C ASP A 92 -25.39 10.84 -2.76
N ASP A 93 -25.33 9.54 -2.47
CA ASP A 93 -26.12 8.90 -1.42
C ASP A 93 -25.37 8.86 -0.07
N LEU A 94 -24.10 9.25 -0.03
CA LEU A 94 -23.28 9.19 1.19
C LEU A 94 -23.79 10.14 2.29
N GLY A 95 -23.89 9.59 3.50
CA GLY A 95 -24.24 10.34 4.69
C GLY A 95 -23.96 9.61 6.00
N VAL A 96 -24.50 10.13 7.10
CA VAL A 96 -24.37 9.53 8.43
C VAL A 96 -25.05 8.16 8.46
N GLY A 97 -24.33 7.16 8.98
CA GLY A 97 -24.72 5.75 9.03
C GLY A 97 -24.17 4.92 7.87
N ASP A 98 -23.60 5.56 6.84
CA ASP A 98 -22.90 4.82 5.78
C ASP A 98 -21.56 4.31 6.25
N TYR A 99 -21.19 3.12 5.75
CA TYR A 99 -19.98 2.44 6.16
C TYR A 99 -19.29 1.72 5.02
N VAL A 100 -18.01 1.46 5.24
CA VAL A 100 -17.20 0.52 4.46
C VAL A 100 -16.53 -0.46 5.41
N ARG A 101 -16.52 -1.73 5.01
CA ARG A 101 -15.75 -2.80 5.63
C ARG A 101 -14.71 -3.33 4.67
N PHE A 102 -13.53 -3.60 5.21
CA PHE A 102 -12.45 -4.24 4.47
C PHE A 102 -11.79 -5.31 5.32
N SER A 103 -11.67 -6.51 4.77
CA SER A 103 -11.05 -7.64 5.45
C SER A 103 -9.89 -8.21 4.67
N LYS A 104 -8.79 -8.52 5.36
CA LYS A 104 -7.66 -9.29 4.81
C LYS A 104 -6.93 -10.09 5.89
N PRO A 105 -6.27 -11.21 5.54
CA PRO A 105 -5.30 -11.84 6.42
C PRO A 105 -4.08 -10.94 6.64
N ILE A 106 -3.51 -10.95 7.85
CA ILE A 106 -2.24 -10.30 8.16
C ILE A 106 -1.14 -11.34 8.13
N GLU A 107 -0.44 -11.44 7.02
CA GLU A 107 0.52 -12.51 6.79
C GLU A 107 1.92 -12.21 7.34
N ALA A 108 2.76 -13.25 7.48
CA ALA A 108 4.16 -13.08 7.88
C ALA A 108 4.96 -12.20 6.87
N THR A 109 4.57 -12.24 5.61
CA THR A 109 5.08 -11.40 4.51
C THR A 109 4.72 -9.93 4.74
N ASP A 110 3.49 -9.62 5.14
CA ASP A 110 3.05 -8.28 5.52
C ASP A 110 3.89 -7.74 6.69
N VAL A 111 4.07 -8.53 7.75
CA VAL A 111 4.87 -8.14 8.93
C VAL A 111 6.32 -7.86 8.56
N SER A 112 6.91 -8.70 7.71
CA SER A 112 8.29 -8.53 7.26
C SER A 112 8.46 -7.31 6.36
N ALA A 113 7.54 -7.10 5.43
CA ALA A 113 7.51 -5.94 4.55
C ALA A 113 7.29 -4.64 5.34
N PHE A 114 6.39 -4.67 6.33
CA PHE A 114 6.12 -3.54 7.21
C PHE A 114 7.36 -3.16 8.02
N ALA A 115 8.06 -4.13 8.61
CA ALA A 115 9.31 -3.87 9.33
C ALA A 115 10.37 -3.21 8.43
N GLN A 116 10.43 -3.62 7.16
CA GLN A 116 11.36 -3.03 6.19
C GLN A 116 11.01 -1.58 5.83
N VAL A 117 9.74 -1.29 5.55
CA VAL A 117 9.31 0.05 5.11
C VAL A 117 9.19 1.05 6.27
N SER A 118 8.76 0.59 7.44
CA SER A 118 8.61 1.44 8.64
C SER A 118 9.90 1.61 9.43
N GLY A 119 10.82 0.65 9.33
CA GLY A 119 11.99 0.54 10.21
C GLY A 119 11.69 -0.05 11.59
N ASP A 120 10.43 -0.39 11.90
CA ASP A 120 10.07 -1.06 13.16
C ASP A 120 10.50 -2.53 13.14
N THR A 121 11.69 -2.74 13.68
CA THR A 121 12.34 -4.06 13.80
C THR A 121 12.24 -4.63 15.20
N ASN A 122 11.21 -4.25 15.97
CA ASN A 122 10.99 -4.81 17.30
C ASN A 122 10.93 -6.34 17.23
N ARG A 123 11.72 -7.00 18.07
CA ARG A 123 11.84 -8.47 18.10
C ARG A 123 10.51 -9.16 18.38
N LEU A 124 9.57 -8.48 19.04
CA LEU A 124 8.23 -9.01 19.29
C LEU A 124 7.52 -9.45 18.00
N HIS A 125 7.77 -8.77 16.88
CA HIS A 125 7.14 -9.07 15.59
C HIS A 125 7.94 -10.06 14.73
N LEU A 126 9.25 -10.20 15.00
CA LEU A 126 10.18 -10.83 14.06
C LEU A 126 10.90 -12.08 14.61
N ALA A 127 11.05 -12.20 15.92
CA ALA A 127 11.83 -13.27 16.54
C ALA A 127 10.95 -14.17 17.42
N GLU A 128 10.67 -15.37 16.93
CA GLU A 128 9.81 -16.37 17.59
C GLU A 128 10.21 -16.64 19.04
N THR A 129 11.46 -17.03 19.26
CA THR A 129 11.96 -17.37 20.61
C THR A 129 11.93 -16.20 21.59
N PHE A 130 11.99 -14.96 21.09
CA PHE A 130 11.82 -13.79 21.95
C PHE A 130 10.36 -13.59 22.29
N ALA A 131 9.47 -13.74 21.31
CA ALA A 131 8.03 -13.52 21.45
C ALA A 131 7.35 -14.60 22.32
N GLU A 132 7.72 -15.87 22.18
CA GLU A 132 7.33 -17.00 23.06
C GLU A 132 7.68 -16.72 24.53
N ALA A 133 8.75 -15.98 24.80
CA ALA A 133 9.15 -15.62 26.17
C ALA A 133 8.37 -14.42 26.75
N THR A 134 7.46 -13.82 25.98
CA THR A 134 6.61 -12.71 26.42
C THR A 134 5.22 -13.19 26.83
N GLN A 135 4.37 -12.26 27.28
CA GLN A 135 2.96 -12.57 27.59
C GLN A 135 2.12 -13.00 26.38
N PHE A 136 2.62 -12.81 25.16
CA PHE A 136 1.92 -13.12 23.92
C PHE A 136 2.13 -14.57 23.45
N ASP A 137 3.09 -15.30 24.03
CA ASP A 137 3.39 -16.72 23.72
C ASP A 137 3.66 -17.02 22.22
N GLY A 138 4.04 -16.00 21.45
CA GLY A 138 4.25 -16.08 20.02
C GLY A 138 4.36 -14.69 19.39
N ARG A 139 4.76 -14.63 18.10
CA ARG A 139 4.84 -13.36 17.36
C ARG A 139 3.46 -12.80 17.06
N ILE A 140 3.32 -11.48 17.22
CA ILE A 140 2.12 -10.73 16.87
C ILE A 140 2.44 -9.71 15.79
N ALA A 141 1.44 -9.30 15.00
CA ALA A 141 1.59 -8.26 13.99
C ALA A 141 1.85 -6.88 14.63
N HIS A 142 2.45 -5.96 13.87
CA HIS A 142 2.54 -4.56 14.27
C HIS A 142 1.13 -3.96 14.32
N GLY A 143 0.77 -3.29 15.43
CA GLY A 143 -0.54 -2.64 15.53
C GLY A 143 -0.77 -1.60 14.42
N THR A 144 0.27 -0.87 14.02
CA THR A 144 0.21 0.12 12.93
C THR A 144 0.09 -0.51 11.54
N LEU A 145 0.58 -1.74 11.34
CA LEU A 145 0.30 -2.51 10.13
C LEU A 145 -1.19 -2.86 10.07
N VAL A 146 -1.75 -3.35 11.18
CA VAL A 146 -3.18 -3.68 11.29
C VAL A 146 -4.04 -2.43 11.07
N ALA A 147 -3.67 -1.29 11.67
CA ALA A 147 -4.34 0.00 11.45
C ALA A 147 -4.32 0.44 9.98
N GLY A 148 -3.36 -0.01 9.17
CA GLY A 148 -3.35 0.21 7.73
C GLY A 148 -4.59 -0.32 7.00
N THR A 149 -5.30 -1.30 7.56
CA THR A 149 -6.57 -1.79 7.03
C THR A 149 -7.70 -0.77 7.12
N ILE A 150 -7.64 0.18 8.06
CA ILE A 150 -8.54 1.34 8.12
C ILE A 150 -8.32 2.22 6.90
N SER A 151 -7.07 2.55 6.56
CA SER A 151 -6.73 3.31 5.35
C SER A 151 -7.25 2.60 4.08
N ALA A 152 -7.11 1.26 4.04
CA ALA A 152 -7.67 0.46 2.96
C ALA A 152 -9.21 0.57 2.90
N ALA A 153 -9.93 0.46 4.01
CA ALA A 153 -11.38 0.66 4.05
C ALA A 153 -11.78 2.07 3.58
N LEU A 154 -11.10 3.11 4.05
CA LEU A 154 -11.36 4.50 3.65
C LEU A 154 -11.23 4.73 2.14
N ALA A 155 -10.26 4.07 1.49
CA ALA A 155 -10.04 4.14 0.05
C ALA A 155 -11.17 3.51 -0.79
N ARG A 156 -12.14 2.82 -0.16
CA ARG A 156 -13.25 2.11 -0.83
C ARG A 156 -14.61 2.81 -0.67
N PHE A 157 -14.66 3.92 0.07
CA PHE A 157 -15.82 4.82 -0.01
C PHE A 157 -15.99 5.33 -1.46
N PRO A 158 -17.23 5.54 -1.94
CA PRO A 158 -17.42 6.11 -3.26
C PRO A 158 -16.93 7.56 -3.29
N GLY A 159 -16.12 7.90 -4.31
CA GLY A 159 -15.49 9.20 -4.45
C GLY A 159 -13.99 9.18 -4.15
N LEU A 160 -13.42 10.37 -3.95
CA LEU A 160 -12.04 10.60 -3.56
C LEU A 160 -11.97 10.88 -2.06
N THR A 161 -11.43 9.93 -1.31
CA THR A 161 -11.26 10.06 0.15
C THR A 161 -9.89 10.63 0.51
N VAL A 162 -9.87 11.74 1.24
CA VAL A 162 -8.65 12.34 1.83
C VAL A 162 -8.66 12.14 3.34
N TYR A 163 -7.65 11.44 3.84
CA TYR A 163 -7.52 11.08 5.24
C TYR A 163 -6.80 12.18 6.04
N LEU A 164 -7.54 12.92 6.88
CA LEU A 164 -7.03 14.13 7.53
C LEU A 164 -6.43 13.86 8.92
N SER A 165 -7.11 13.03 9.72
CA SER A 165 -6.62 12.65 11.05
C SER A 165 -7.16 11.28 11.45
N GLN A 166 -6.43 10.63 12.36
CA GLN A 166 -6.79 9.36 12.95
C GLN A 166 -6.33 9.31 14.41
N ASP A 167 -7.24 8.92 15.30
CA ASP A 167 -6.95 8.52 16.67
C ASP A 167 -7.13 6.99 16.83
N LEU A 168 -6.24 6.30 17.54
CA LEU A 168 -6.25 4.84 17.66
C LEU A 168 -6.01 4.40 19.11
N GLU A 169 -6.81 3.43 19.55
CA GLU A 169 -6.60 2.64 20.75
C GLU A 169 -6.36 1.18 20.37
N PHE A 170 -5.20 0.63 20.74
CA PHE A 170 -4.87 -0.78 20.51
C PHE A 170 -5.33 -1.63 21.71
N GLN A 171 -6.40 -2.40 21.52
CA GLN A 171 -7.12 -3.08 22.61
C GLN A 171 -6.70 -4.55 22.76
N ALA A 172 -6.30 -5.21 21.67
CA ALA A 172 -5.86 -6.61 21.67
C ALA A 172 -4.79 -6.86 20.59
N PRO A 173 -3.91 -7.86 20.77
CA PRO A 173 -2.95 -8.25 19.74
C PRO A 173 -3.65 -8.95 18.56
N VAL A 174 -2.97 -8.97 17.42
CA VAL A 174 -3.36 -9.76 16.24
C VAL A 174 -2.26 -10.78 15.99
N GLU A 175 -2.63 -12.05 15.94
CA GLU A 175 -1.71 -13.13 15.63
C GLU A 175 -1.41 -13.16 14.11
N ILE A 176 -0.21 -13.58 13.76
CA ILE A 176 0.19 -13.66 12.34
C ILE A 176 -0.61 -14.77 11.65
N GLY A 177 -1.28 -14.43 10.56
CA GLY A 177 -2.16 -15.31 9.80
C GLY A 177 -3.65 -15.10 10.10
N GLU A 178 -4.00 -14.30 11.12
CA GLU A 178 -5.39 -13.95 11.37
C GLU A 178 -5.93 -13.01 10.29
N THR A 179 -7.23 -13.18 9.99
CA THR A 179 -7.98 -12.21 9.21
C THR A 179 -8.52 -11.13 10.12
N VAL A 180 -8.29 -9.88 9.74
CA VAL A 180 -8.86 -8.71 10.43
C VAL A 180 -9.85 -8.01 9.51
N THR A 181 -10.85 -7.38 10.10
CA THR A 181 -11.88 -6.60 9.41
C THR A 181 -11.89 -5.18 9.95
N ALA A 182 -11.49 -4.21 9.13
CA ALA A 182 -11.66 -2.80 9.44
C ALA A 182 -13.07 -2.35 9.03
N THR A 183 -13.77 -1.66 9.93
CA THR A 183 -15.03 -0.96 9.65
C THR A 183 -14.82 0.53 9.83
N CYS A 184 -15.24 1.32 8.85
CA CYS A 184 -15.26 2.79 8.91
C CYS A 184 -16.69 3.23 8.69
N GLU A 185 -17.32 3.84 9.69
CA GLU A 185 -18.72 4.30 9.64
C GLU A 185 -18.78 5.82 9.82
N ILE A 186 -19.51 6.51 8.96
CA ILE A 186 -19.76 7.96 9.08
C ILE A 186 -20.70 8.20 10.25
N VAL A 187 -20.20 8.81 11.31
CA VAL A 187 -20.98 9.13 12.52
C VAL A 187 -21.41 10.59 12.59
N GLU A 188 -20.72 11.49 11.86
CA GLU A 188 -21.01 12.92 11.87
C GLU A 188 -20.63 13.58 10.54
N ALA A 189 -21.49 14.45 10.02
CA ALA A 189 -21.16 15.37 8.94
C ALA A 189 -20.66 16.70 9.52
N LEU A 190 -19.42 17.09 9.17
CA LEU A 190 -18.75 18.28 9.70
C LEU A 190 -18.89 19.51 8.77
N GLY A 191 -19.54 19.35 7.61
CA GLY A 191 -19.67 20.36 6.56
C GLY A 191 -18.54 20.30 5.52
N ASP A 192 -18.74 20.92 4.36
CA ASP A 192 -17.75 20.97 3.26
C ASP A 192 -17.16 19.58 2.93
N THR A 193 -18.03 18.60 2.64
CA THR A 193 -17.69 17.19 2.33
C THR A 193 -16.81 16.48 3.37
N ARG A 194 -16.70 17.06 4.57
CA ARG A 194 -15.93 16.51 5.69
C ARG A 194 -16.81 15.68 6.61
N TYR A 195 -16.27 14.55 7.05
CA TYR A 195 -16.94 13.60 7.91
C TYR A 195 -16.06 13.19 9.09
N ARG A 196 -16.70 12.94 10.23
CA ARG A 196 -16.11 12.14 11.30
C ARG A 196 -16.57 10.70 11.14
N LEU A 197 -15.64 9.77 11.27
CA LEU A 197 -15.93 8.35 11.23
C LEU A 197 -15.53 7.68 12.54
N HIS A 198 -16.34 6.74 12.99
CA HIS A 198 -15.90 5.72 13.93
C HIS A 198 -15.15 4.64 13.14
N THR A 199 -13.98 4.24 13.63
CA THR A 199 -13.12 3.28 12.96
C THR A 199 -12.79 2.15 13.92
N THR A 200 -13.18 0.93 13.55
CA THR A 200 -12.86 -0.27 14.33
C THR A 200 -12.09 -1.26 13.47
N VAL A 201 -11.28 -2.09 14.12
CA VAL A 201 -10.74 -3.31 13.52
C VAL A 201 -11.03 -4.47 14.45
N GLU A 202 -11.60 -5.53 13.90
CA GLU A 202 -11.93 -6.77 14.62
C GLU A 202 -11.12 -7.94 14.04
N ASN A 203 -10.74 -8.90 14.88
CA ASN A 203 -10.12 -10.14 14.43
C ASN A 203 -11.17 -11.20 14.03
N ALA A 204 -10.71 -12.41 13.68
CA ALA A 204 -11.58 -13.51 13.26
C ALA A 204 -12.56 -13.99 14.35
N ASP A 205 -12.28 -13.70 15.63
CA ASP A 205 -13.13 -14.01 16.78
C ASP A 205 -14.09 -12.86 17.13
N GLU A 206 -14.27 -11.87 16.24
CA GLU A 206 -15.09 -10.68 16.47
C GLU A 206 -14.65 -9.86 17.70
N THR A 207 -13.38 -9.99 18.10
CA THR A 207 -12.79 -9.17 19.17
C THR A 207 -12.27 -7.88 18.56
N THR A 208 -12.70 -6.74 19.09
CA THR A 208 -12.15 -5.44 18.72
C THR A 208 -10.68 -5.35 19.13
N VAL A 209 -9.79 -5.26 18.14
CA VAL A 209 -8.34 -5.13 18.32
C VAL A 209 -7.89 -3.68 18.24
N ILE A 210 -8.62 -2.86 17.47
CA ILE A 210 -8.41 -1.42 17.36
C ILE A 210 -9.76 -0.72 17.41
N ASP A 211 -9.85 0.34 18.21
CA ASP A 211 -10.97 1.28 18.25
C ASP A 211 -10.45 2.70 18.06
N GLY A 212 -11.24 3.58 17.45
CA GLY A 212 -10.77 4.94 17.19
C GLY A 212 -11.71 5.79 16.35
N GLU A 213 -11.22 6.96 15.96
CA GLU A 213 -11.96 7.90 15.12
C GLU A 213 -11.07 8.47 14.00
N ALA A 214 -11.68 8.70 12.84
CA ALA A 214 -11.07 9.41 11.72
C ALA A 214 -11.80 10.71 11.43
N VAL A 215 -11.07 11.69 10.88
CA VAL A 215 -11.68 12.78 10.12
C VAL A 215 -11.19 12.69 8.68
N VAL A 216 -12.13 12.74 7.74
CA VAL A 216 -11.85 12.63 6.30
C VAL A 216 -12.63 13.69 5.52
N VAL A 217 -12.17 13.95 4.31
CA VAL A 217 -12.98 14.58 3.25
C VAL A 217 -13.28 13.52 2.21
N ILE A 218 -14.52 13.44 1.73
CA ILE A 218 -14.91 12.56 0.62
C ILE A 218 -15.52 13.44 -0.45
N ASP A 219 -14.80 13.64 -1.55
CA ASP A 219 -15.24 14.45 -2.69
C ASP A 219 -15.69 13.57 -3.86
N GLU A 220 -16.41 14.15 -4.82
CA GLU A 220 -16.71 13.49 -6.08
C GLU A 220 -15.39 13.17 -6.80
N ALA A 221 -15.26 11.93 -7.29
CA ALA A 221 -14.08 11.55 -8.05
C ALA A 221 -14.02 12.38 -9.35
N PRO A 222 -12.83 12.86 -9.76
CA PRO A 222 -12.72 13.58 -11.02
C PRO A 222 -13.16 12.67 -12.17
N SER A 223 -14.05 13.19 -13.03
CA SER A 223 -14.35 12.52 -14.30
C SER A 223 -13.04 12.35 -15.07
N PRO A 224 -12.77 11.19 -15.68
CA PRO A 224 -11.66 11.05 -16.61
C PRO A 224 -11.91 12.06 -17.74
N GLY A 225 -11.15 13.15 -17.75
CA GLY A 225 -11.22 14.16 -18.79
C GLY A 225 -10.76 13.58 -20.12
N ASP A 226 -11.43 13.96 -21.21
CA ASP A 226 -10.94 13.76 -22.58
C ASP A 226 -9.60 14.49 -22.75
N ASP A 227 -8.48 13.85 -22.40
CA ASP A 227 -7.12 14.40 -22.53
C ASP A 227 -6.61 14.48 -24.00
N ASP A 228 -7.51 14.41 -24.98
CA ASP A 228 -7.20 14.51 -26.41
C ASP A 228 -8.08 15.56 -27.12
N ALA A 229 -8.01 16.82 -26.70
CA ALA A 229 -8.49 17.92 -27.54
C ALA A 229 -7.67 19.21 -27.35
N ASP A 230 -6.76 19.39 -28.32
CA ASP A 230 -6.39 20.66 -28.91
C ASP A 230 -5.41 21.58 -28.15
N SER A 231 -4.17 21.58 -28.63
CA SER A 231 -3.37 22.80 -28.80
C SER A 231 -2.23 22.54 -29.79
N SER A 232 -2.54 22.51 -31.09
CA SER A 232 -1.56 22.84 -32.13
C SER A 232 -1.84 24.26 -32.61
N PRO A 233 -0.95 25.25 -32.41
CA PRO A 233 -1.14 26.56 -33.01
C PRO A 233 -0.76 26.52 -34.50
N ASP A 234 -1.67 27.06 -35.34
CA ASP A 234 -1.46 27.45 -36.75
C ASP A 234 -0.34 28.49 -36.92
#